data_AF-A0A4R5D9P7-F1
#
_entry.id   AF-A0A4R5D9P7-F1
#
_cell.length_a   1.000
_cell.length_b   1.000
_cell.length_c   1.000
_cell.angle_alpha   90.00
_cell.angle_beta   90.00
_cell.angle_gamma   90.00
#
_symmetry.space_group_name_H-M   'P 1'
#
loop_
_entity.id
_entity.type
_entity.pdbx_description
1 polymer ?
#
loop_
_entity_poly.entity_id
_entity_poly.type
_entity_poly.pdbx_seq_one_letter_code
_entity_poly.pdbx_strand_id
1 'polypeptide(L)'
;MTVPQYKIHSVGLEEYKYYLNYVDVLDSCKFYSSGKSGDFELRMLITREKGGLSIKDLNLGFGVWNEETKDIDDGIETKNGDMQQILATVANRALEFLARYPEAEIFAKGSTASRTRLYQMEIAKIIDEVPEGLRIEGLISQGSIGFVDFRKGINFDAFLLSAK
;
A
#
# COMPACT_ATOMS: atom_id res chain seq x y z
N MET A 1 -8.20 -18.41 -6.07
CA MET A 1 -8.79 -18.37 -4.71
C MET A 1 -8.93 -16.91 -4.33
N THR A 2 -10.13 -16.41 -4.02
CA THR A 2 -10.29 -15.05 -3.49
C THR A 2 -9.67 -15.01 -2.10
N VAL A 3 -8.51 -14.37 -1.97
CA VAL A 3 -7.87 -14.13 -0.68
C VAL A 3 -8.85 -13.37 0.22
N PRO A 4 -9.11 -13.82 1.46
CA PRO A 4 -9.96 -13.09 2.39
C PRO A 4 -9.47 -11.64 2.54
N GLN A 5 -10.40 -10.71 2.70
CA GLN A 5 -10.11 -9.30 2.92
C GLN A 5 -10.80 -8.81 4.17
N TYR A 6 -10.22 -7.81 4.82
CA TYR A 6 -10.86 -7.16 5.94
C TYR A 6 -11.97 -6.22 5.47
N LYS A 7 -13.00 -6.08 6.32
CA LYS A 7 -13.96 -5.00 6.18
C LYS A 7 -13.26 -3.68 6.48
N ILE A 8 -13.35 -2.76 5.54
CA ILE A 8 -12.72 -1.45 5.62
C ILE A 8 -13.72 -0.42 6.18
N HIS A 9 -13.20 0.52 6.96
CA HIS A 9 -13.92 1.69 7.46
C HIS A 9 -13.24 2.97 6.97
N SER A 10 -14.04 3.93 6.48
CA SER A 10 -13.53 5.26 6.14
C SER A 10 -13.06 5.99 7.39
N VAL A 11 -12.00 6.77 7.27
CA VAL A 11 -11.45 7.60 8.34
C VAL A 11 -11.41 9.03 7.84
N GLY A 12 -12.03 9.96 8.59
CA GLY A 12 -12.03 11.36 8.22
C GLY A 12 -10.68 12.04 8.44
N LEU A 13 -10.45 13.14 7.74
CA LEU A 13 -9.19 13.89 7.76
C LEU A 13 -8.87 14.47 9.14
N GLU A 14 -9.88 14.66 9.99
CA GLU A 14 -9.74 15.11 11.37
C GLU A 14 -8.89 14.20 12.25
N GLU A 15 -8.76 12.92 11.88
CA GLU A 15 -7.90 11.97 12.58
C GLU A 15 -6.41 12.10 12.19
N TYR A 16 -6.12 12.78 11.08
CA TYR A 16 -4.78 12.91 10.50
C TYR A 16 -4.21 14.33 10.63
N LYS A 17 -4.69 15.14 11.58
CA LYS A 17 -4.31 16.57 11.72
C LYS A 17 -2.81 16.84 11.66
N TYR A 18 -1.99 15.97 12.25
CA TYR A 18 -0.53 16.11 12.22
C TYR A 18 0.07 15.82 10.84
N TYR A 19 -0.39 14.76 10.16
CA TYR A 19 -0.01 14.43 8.79
C TYR A 19 -0.33 15.54 7.80
N LEU A 20 -1.47 16.21 7.98
CA LEU A 20 -1.92 17.26 7.06
C LEU A 20 -0.98 18.47 7.02
N ASN A 21 -0.04 18.59 7.96
CA ASN A 21 1.01 19.60 7.92
C ASN A 21 2.10 19.28 6.88
N TYR A 22 2.27 18.01 6.51
CA TYR A 22 3.38 17.52 5.68
C TYR A 22 2.93 16.95 4.33
N VAL A 23 1.71 16.43 4.27
CA VAL A 23 1.16 15.76 3.08
C VAL A 23 -0.30 16.14 2.84
N ASP A 24 -0.77 15.94 1.62
CA ASP A 24 -2.19 15.86 1.34
C ASP A 24 -2.62 14.39 1.32
N VAL A 25 -3.68 14.07 2.06
CA VAL A 25 -4.29 12.74 2.10
C VAL A 25 -5.42 12.69 1.07
N LEU A 26 -5.30 11.80 0.09
CA LEU A 26 -6.24 11.64 -1.02
C LEU A 26 -7.23 10.50 -0.79
N ASP A 27 -6.79 9.47 -0.06
CA ASP A 27 -7.65 8.38 0.40
C ASP A 27 -7.10 7.84 1.72
N SER A 28 -8.02 7.36 2.55
CA SER A 28 -7.70 6.86 3.89
C SER A 28 -8.72 5.81 4.30
N CYS A 29 -8.22 4.79 4.97
CA CYS A 29 -9.10 3.81 5.58
C CYS A 29 -8.45 3.07 6.75
N LYS A 30 -9.29 2.41 7.56
CA LYS A 30 -8.86 1.53 8.64
C LYS A 30 -9.54 0.18 8.60
N PHE A 31 -8.86 -0.81 9.18
CA PHE A 31 -9.37 -2.16 9.39
C PHE A 31 -8.66 -2.79 10.60
N TYR A 32 -9.16 -3.93 11.08
CA TYR A 32 -8.71 -4.54 12.33
C TYR A 32 -8.17 -5.95 12.09
N SER A 33 -6.93 -6.19 12.52
CA SER A 33 -6.33 -7.52 12.60
C SER A 33 -6.48 -8.04 14.02
N SER A 34 -7.21 -9.15 14.19
CA SER A 34 -7.48 -9.76 15.49
C SER A 34 -6.99 -11.20 15.50
N GLY A 35 -6.23 -11.58 16.53
CA GLY A 35 -5.69 -12.93 16.65
C GLY A 35 -4.94 -13.18 17.95
N LYS A 36 -4.08 -14.20 17.95
CA LYS A 36 -3.35 -14.65 19.15
C LYS A 36 -2.41 -13.59 19.72
N SER A 37 -1.98 -12.64 18.90
CA SER A 37 -1.07 -11.58 19.30
C SER A 37 -1.79 -10.29 19.69
N GLY A 38 -3.13 -10.31 19.69
CA GLY A 38 -3.99 -9.19 20.08
C GLY A 38 -4.76 -8.60 18.91
N ASP A 39 -5.38 -7.46 19.19
CA ASP A 39 -6.17 -6.67 18.25
C ASP A 39 -5.36 -5.44 17.83
N PHE A 40 -5.16 -5.29 16.53
CA PHE A 40 -4.42 -4.18 15.94
C PHE A 40 -5.35 -3.40 15.01
N GLU A 41 -5.48 -2.09 15.25
CA GLU A 41 -6.01 -1.19 14.24
C GLU A 41 -4.92 -0.93 13.20
N LEU A 42 -5.17 -1.27 11.95
CA LEU A 42 -4.33 -0.89 10.83
C LEU A 42 -4.97 0.25 10.06
N ARG A 43 -4.12 1.15 9.56
CA ARG A 43 -4.52 2.22 8.66
C ARG A 43 -3.74 2.17 7.37
N MET A 44 -4.38 2.62 6.31
CA MET A 44 -3.81 2.83 4.99
C MET A 44 -4.08 4.26 4.57
N LEU A 45 -3.10 4.90 3.95
CA LEU A 45 -3.18 6.22 3.36
C LEU A 45 -2.66 6.19 1.92
N ILE A 46 -3.32 6.93 1.04
CA ILE A 46 -2.78 7.37 -0.24
C ILE A 46 -2.52 8.86 -0.13
N THR A 47 -1.26 9.26 -0.25
CA THR A 47 -0.82 10.64 0.00
C THR A 47 0.01 11.20 -1.15
N ARG A 48 0.13 12.52 -1.17
CA ARG A 48 1.08 13.26 -2.01
C ARG A 48 1.76 14.36 -1.21
N GLU A 49 2.80 14.95 -1.79
CA GLU A 49 3.43 16.15 -1.24
C GLU A 49 2.42 17.28 -1.03
N LYS A 50 2.59 18.03 0.07
CA LYS A 50 1.68 19.09 0.46
C LYS A 50 1.54 20.16 -0.63
N GLY A 51 0.31 20.40 -1.07
CA GLY A 51 0.02 21.41 -2.09
C GLY A 51 0.42 20.98 -3.51
N GLY A 52 0.91 19.74 -3.69
CA GLY A 52 1.10 19.17 -5.01
C GLY A 52 -0.23 19.09 -5.76
N LEU A 53 -0.20 19.16 -7.09
CA LEU A 53 -1.40 18.99 -7.93
C LEU A 53 -1.37 17.67 -8.72
N SER A 54 -0.20 17.03 -8.77
CA SER A 54 -0.03 15.73 -9.41
C SER A 54 -0.85 14.65 -8.71
N ILE A 55 -1.34 13.71 -9.52
CA ILE A 55 -1.88 12.42 -9.07
C ILE A 55 -0.97 11.25 -9.50
N LYS A 56 0.22 11.57 -10.02
CA LYS A 56 1.31 10.63 -10.26
C LYS A 56 2.18 10.51 -9.02
N ASP A 57 2.86 9.37 -8.87
CA ASP A 57 3.77 9.06 -7.77
C ASP A 57 3.15 9.21 -6.37
N LEU A 58 1.87 8.85 -6.21
CA LEU A 58 1.17 8.89 -4.93
C LEU A 58 1.73 7.83 -3.98
N ASN A 59 2.10 8.23 -2.78
CA ASN A 59 2.61 7.29 -1.79
C ASN A 59 1.47 6.49 -1.17
N LEU A 60 1.59 5.16 -1.21
CA LEU A 60 0.76 4.23 -0.44
C LEU A 60 1.52 3.80 0.82
N GLY A 61 1.02 4.26 1.97
CA GLY A 61 1.51 3.87 3.29
C GLY A 61 0.46 3.04 4.03
N PHE A 62 0.88 2.01 4.75
CA PHE A 62 0.02 1.29 5.68
C PHE A 62 0.82 0.67 6.84
N GLY A 63 0.15 0.50 7.97
CA GLY A 63 0.77 -0.04 9.18
C GLY A 63 -0.18 -0.02 10.38
N VAL A 64 0.34 -0.33 11.55
CA VAL A 64 -0.40 -0.30 12.81
C VAL A 64 -0.58 1.15 13.24
N TRP A 65 -1.78 1.52 13.63
CA TRP A 65 -2.05 2.85 14.13
C TRP A 65 -1.55 3.02 15.56
N ASN A 66 -0.75 4.05 15.79
CA ASN A 66 -0.31 4.46 17.11
C ASN A 66 -1.17 5.63 17.59
N GLU A 67 -2.03 5.36 18.57
CA GLU A 67 -2.95 6.36 19.14
C GLU A 67 -2.25 7.50 19.88
N GLU A 68 -1.06 7.26 20.44
CA GLU A 68 -0.30 8.25 21.20
C GLU A 68 0.36 9.27 20.26
N THR A 69 1.01 8.78 19.20
CA THR A 69 1.70 9.63 18.22
C THR A 69 0.78 10.12 17.11
N LYS A 70 -0.42 9.54 16.98
CA LYS A 70 -1.35 9.76 15.87
C LYS A 70 -0.67 9.51 14.52
N ASP A 71 0.11 8.44 14.47
CA ASP A 71 0.96 8.07 13.36
C ASP A 71 0.78 6.59 12.98
N ILE A 72 1.10 6.25 11.74
CA ILE A 72 1.17 4.88 11.26
C ILE A 72 2.56 4.34 11.54
N ASP A 73 2.64 3.31 12.37
CA ASP A 73 3.85 2.53 12.59
C ASP A 73 3.86 1.34 11.63
N ASP A 74 4.65 1.45 10.58
CA ASP A 74 4.85 0.39 9.60
C ASP A 74 6.02 -0.55 9.94
N GLY A 75 6.65 -0.36 11.10
CA GLY A 75 7.65 -1.29 11.65
C GLY A 75 7.02 -2.45 12.42
N ILE A 76 5.79 -2.29 12.91
CA ILE A 76 5.11 -3.31 13.72
C ILE A 76 4.59 -4.46 12.84
N GLU A 77 4.98 -5.68 13.20
CA GLU A 77 4.38 -6.91 12.70
C GLU A 77 3.32 -7.41 13.70
N THR A 78 2.07 -7.53 13.26
CA THR A 78 0.94 -7.96 14.10
C THR A 78 1.09 -9.38 14.63
N LYS A 79 1.83 -10.25 13.93
CA LYS A 79 2.05 -11.67 14.24
C LYS A 79 0.76 -12.50 14.37
N ASN A 80 -0.35 -12.02 13.80
CA ASN A 80 -1.62 -12.74 13.74
C ASN A 80 -1.68 -13.78 12.59
N GLY A 81 -0.63 -13.87 11.76
CA GLY A 81 -0.55 -14.84 10.66
C GLY A 81 -1.40 -14.49 9.45
N ASP A 82 -1.85 -13.23 9.36
CA ASP A 82 -2.84 -12.71 8.42
C ASP A 82 -2.25 -11.71 7.41
N MET A 83 -0.93 -11.67 7.27
CA MET A 83 -0.23 -10.73 6.38
C MET A 83 -0.74 -10.77 4.93
N GLN A 84 -1.08 -11.96 4.43
CA GLN A 84 -1.65 -12.11 3.09
C GLN A 84 -3.02 -11.42 2.97
N GLN A 85 -3.87 -11.52 3.99
CA GLN A 85 -5.17 -10.85 4.06
C GLN A 85 -5.01 -9.33 4.21
N ILE A 86 -4.05 -8.87 5.01
CA ILE A 86 -3.69 -7.45 5.13
C ILE A 86 -3.30 -6.88 3.76
N LEU A 87 -2.37 -7.54 3.05
CA LEU A 87 -1.91 -7.07 1.75
C LEU A 87 -2.99 -7.14 0.67
N ALA A 88 -3.83 -8.17 0.67
CA ALA A 88 -4.99 -8.24 -0.22
C ALA A 88 -5.98 -7.10 0.03
N THR A 89 -6.19 -6.73 1.30
CA THR A 89 -7.07 -5.59 1.68
C THR A 89 -6.49 -4.27 1.17
N VAL A 90 -5.20 -4.03 1.40
CA VAL A 90 -4.49 -2.82 0.94
C VAL A 90 -4.46 -2.73 -0.59
N ALA A 91 -4.15 -3.84 -1.26
CA ALA A 91 -4.13 -3.89 -2.72
C ALA A 91 -5.52 -3.60 -3.30
N ASN A 92 -6.59 -4.20 -2.74
CA ASN A 92 -7.94 -3.94 -3.24
C ASN A 92 -8.32 -2.46 -3.07
N ARG A 93 -7.99 -1.84 -1.94
CA ARG A 93 -8.25 -0.42 -1.75
C ARG A 93 -7.49 0.47 -2.75
N ALA A 94 -6.25 0.11 -3.08
CA ALA A 94 -5.49 0.80 -4.13
C ALA A 94 -6.16 0.66 -5.51
N LEU A 95 -6.70 -0.51 -5.83
CA LEU A 95 -7.45 -0.73 -7.08
C LEU A 95 -8.75 0.07 -7.12
N GLU A 96 -9.49 0.15 -6.01
CA GLU A 96 -10.68 1.03 -5.89
C GLU A 96 -10.33 2.51 -6.08
N PHE A 97 -9.15 2.93 -5.63
CA PHE A 97 -8.65 4.28 -5.87
C PHE A 97 -8.34 4.50 -7.36
N LEU A 98 -7.59 3.60 -8.00
CA LEU A 98 -7.28 3.69 -9.43
C LEU A 98 -8.54 3.64 -10.31
N ALA A 99 -9.57 2.90 -9.91
CA ALA A 99 -10.85 2.89 -10.63
C ALA A 99 -11.56 4.26 -10.60
N ARG A 100 -11.37 5.06 -9.54
CA ARG A 100 -11.90 6.42 -9.42
C ARG A 100 -10.99 7.48 -10.06
N TYR A 101 -9.69 7.23 -10.06
CA TYR A 101 -8.65 8.12 -10.61
C TYR A 101 -7.73 7.35 -11.56
N PRO A 102 -8.17 7.04 -12.80
CA PRO A 102 -7.41 6.20 -13.72
C PRO A 102 -6.03 6.77 -14.11
N GLU A 103 -5.89 8.09 -14.07
CA GLU A 103 -4.64 8.82 -14.36
C GLU A 103 -3.62 8.77 -13.20
N ALA A 104 -3.98 8.13 -12.08
CA ALA A 104 -3.11 8.10 -10.92
C ALA A 104 -2.05 6.99 -11.01
N GLU A 105 -0.90 7.24 -10.38
CA GLU A 105 0.17 6.27 -10.21
C GLU A 105 0.43 6.13 -8.71
N ILE A 106 0.40 4.91 -8.19
CA ILE A 106 0.53 4.61 -6.76
C ILE A 106 1.87 3.91 -6.52
N PHE A 107 2.74 4.58 -5.78
CA PHE A 107 4.03 4.08 -5.33
C PHE A 107 3.91 3.31 -4.01
N ALA A 108 4.48 2.12 -3.95
CA ALA A 108 4.53 1.30 -2.75
C ALA A 108 5.94 0.74 -2.49
N LYS A 109 6.42 0.90 -1.25
CA LYS A 109 7.70 0.37 -0.78
C LYS A 109 7.58 -0.06 0.68
N GLY A 110 8.19 -1.17 1.06
CA GLY A 110 8.25 -1.56 2.47
C GLY A 110 9.27 -0.73 3.23
N SER A 111 9.04 -0.50 4.54
CA SER A 111 10.03 0.18 5.40
C SER A 111 11.38 -0.54 5.48
N THR A 112 11.43 -1.82 5.15
CA THR A 112 12.65 -2.61 5.04
C THR A 112 12.68 -3.41 3.74
N ALA A 113 13.87 -3.81 3.29
CA ALA A 113 14.03 -4.68 2.12
C ALA A 113 13.25 -5.99 2.26
N SER A 114 13.18 -6.55 3.49
CA SER A 114 12.39 -7.75 3.78
C SER A 114 10.89 -7.53 3.58
N ARG A 115 10.35 -6.36 3.96
CA ARG A 115 8.94 -6.02 3.71
C ARG A 115 8.67 -5.79 2.23
N THR A 116 9.55 -5.08 1.51
CA THR A 116 9.45 -4.95 0.05
C THR A 116 9.46 -6.33 -0.63
N ARG A 117 10.34 -7.23 -0.19
CA ARG A 117 10.39 -8.61 -0.70
C ARG A 117 9.10 -9.37 -0.42
N LEU A 118 8.52 -9.20 0.77
CA LEU A 118 7.24 -9.80 1.13
C LEU A 118 6.13 -9.32 0.18
N TYR A 119 6.03 -8.01 -0.06
CA TYR A 119 5.05 -7.45 -1.00
C TYR A 119 5.24 -8.05 -2.39
N GLN A 120 6.50 -8.15 -2.84
CA GLN A 120 6.86 -8.76 -4.11
C GLN A 120 6.36 -10.20 -4.23
N MET A 121 6.50 -11.00 -3.17
CA MET A 121 6.05 -12.39 -3.17
C MET A 121 4.52 -12.48 -3.29
N GLU A 122 3.78 -11.63 -2.59
CA GLU A 122 2.32 -11.61 -2.69
C GLU A 122 1.85 -11.13 -4.07
N ILE A 123 2.48 -10.10 -4.65
CA ILE A 123 2.21 -9.66 -6.03
C ILE A 123 2.49 -10.81 -7.01
N ALA A 124 3.62 -11.51 -6.86
CA ALA A 124 3.99 -12.62 -7.73
C ALA A 124 2.98 -13.79 -7.69
N LYS A 125 2.24 -13.98 -6.60
CA LYS A 125 1.19 -15.01 -6.51
C LYS A 125 0.00 -14.71 -7.43
N ILE A 126 -0.29 -13.44 -7.70
CA ILE A 126 -1.47 -12.99 -8.44
C ILE A 126 -1.16 -12.36 -9.79
N ILE A 127 0.12 -12.16 -10.14
CA ILE A 127 0.51 -11.41 -11.34
C ILE A 127 -0.10 -11.94 -12.65
N ASP A 128 -0.32 -13.25 -12.75
CA ASP A 128 -0.94 -13.87 -13.94
C ASP A 128 -2.46 -13.67 -14.00
N GLU A 129 -3.07 -13.25 -12.89
CA GLU A 129 -4.51 -12.94 -12.75
C GLU A 129 -4.78 -11.43 -12.83
N VAL A 130 -3.73 -10.61 -12.95
CA VAL A 130 -3.87 -9.15 -13.03
C VAL A 130 -4.59 -8.77 -14.32
N PRO A 131 -5.68 -7.96 -14.26
CA PRO A 131 -6.41 -7.53 -15.44
C PRO A 131 -5.52 -6.76 -16.42
N GLU A 132 -5.81 -6.89 -17.72
CA GLU A 132 -5.02 -6.23 -18.78
C GLU A 132 -4.93 -4.70 -18.60
N GLY A 133 -5.99 -4.08 -18.07
CA GLY A 133 -6.07 -2.65 -17.78
C GLY A 133 -5.32 -2.18 -16.53
N LEU A 134 -4.63 -3.07 -15.81
CA LEU A 134 -3.75 -2.72 -14.70
C LEU A 134 -2.29 -2.93 -15.09
N ARG A 135 -1.43 -1.99 -14.69
CA ARG A 135 0.02 -2.10 -14.80
C ARG A 135 0.64 -2.19 -13.42
N ILE A 136 1.57 -3.13 -13.28
CA ILE A 136 2.43 -3.26 -12.10
C ILE A 136 3.87 -3.19 -12.60
N GLU A 137 4.60 -2.18 -12.17
CA GLU A 137 6.02 -2.01 -12.44
C GLU A 137 6.82 -2.16 -11.14
N GLY A 138 8.07 -2.59 -11.28
CA GLY A 138 9.02 -2.68 -10.18
C GLY A 138 10.25 -1.81 -10.46
N LEU A 139 10.74 -1.14 -9.42
CA LEU A 139 11.96 -0.34 -9.46
C LEU A 139 13.21 -1.23 -9.28
N ILE A 140 14.24 -1.02 -10.10
CA ILE A 140 15.54 -1.68 -9.95
C ILE A 140 16.64 -0.62 -9.81
N SER A 141 16.93 -0.18 -8.60
CA SER A 141 17.82 0.98 -8.38
C SER A 141 19.30 0.69 -8.69
N GLN A 142 19.72 -0.58 -8.69
CA GLN A 142 21.09 -0.96 -9.03
C GLN A 142 21.33 -0.93 -10.53
N GLY A 143 22.37 -0.19 -10.95
CA GLY A 143 22.84 -0.20 -12.35
C GLY A 143 22.05 0.69 -13.32
N SER A 144 21.37 1.73 -12.81
CA SER A 144 20.59 2.71 -13.62
C SER A 144 19.37 2.13 -14.32
N ILE A 145 18.72 1.14 -13.72
CA ILE A 145 17.44 0.62 -14.23
C ILE A 145 16.31 1.38 -13.54
N GLY A 146 15.33 1.86 -14.31
CA GLY A 146 14.18 2.59 -13.77
C GLY A 146 13.07 1.64 -13.31
N PHE A 147 11.83 2.09 -13.42
CA PHE A 147 10.68 1.21 -13.38
C PHE A 147 10.62 0.34 -14.64
N VAL A 148 10.36 -0.95 -14.46
CA VAL A 148 10.13 -1.93 -15.53
C VAL A 148 8.92 -2.79 -15.18
N ASP A 149 8.26 -3.37 -16.18
CA ASP A 149 7.15 -4.31 -15.94
C ASP A 149 7.54 -5.38 -14.92
N PHE A 150 6.65 -5.63 -13.96
CA PHE A 150 6.88 -6.64 -12.93
C PHE A 150 7.04 -8.02 -13.57
N ARG A 151 8.10 -8.74 -13.17
CA ARG A 151 8.35 -10.13 -13.59
C ARG A 151 8.76 -10.98 -12.41
N LYS A 152 8.24 -12.22 -12.37
CA LYS A 152 8.68 -13.23 -11.40
C LYS A 152 10.19 -13.47 -11.55
N GLY A 153 10.88 -13.68 -10.43
CA GLY A 153 12.32 -13.97 -10.42
C GLY A 153 13.26 -12.77 -10.44
N ILE A 154 12.75 -11.54 -10.62
CA ILE A 154 13.54 -10.30 -10.47
C ILE A 154 13.35 -9.76 -9.05
N ASN A 155 14.39 -9.24 -8.40
CA ASN A 155 14.24 -8.57 -7.10
C ASN A 155 14.02 -7.06 -7.32
N PHE A 156 12.99 -6.49 -6.70
CA PHE A 156 12.62 -5.09 -6.87
C PHE A 156 12.75 -4.30 -5.57
N ASP A 157 13.06 -3.00 -5.68
CA ASP A 157 13.25 -2.09 -4.54
C ASP A 157 11.97 -1.34 -4.12
N ALA A 158 11.02 -1.23 -5.05
CA ALA A 158 9.71 -0.62 -4.88
C ALA A 158 8.77 -1.03 -6.03
N PHE A 159 7.50 -0.68 -5.91
CA PHE A 159 6.46 -0.96 -6.89
C PHE A 159 5.73 0.31 -7.30
N LEU A 160 5.29 0.36 -8.55
CA LEU A 160 4.38 1.35 -9.08
C LEU A 160 3.14 0.65 -9.64
N LEU A 161 1.97 1.13 -9.25
CA LEU A 161 0.67 0.61 -9.68
C LEU A 161 -0.08 1.70 -10.42
N SER A 162 -0.56 1.42 -11.63
CA SER A 162 -1.30 2.39 -12.45
C SER A 162 -2.31 1.68 -13.34
N ALA A 163 -3.34 2.40 -13.80
CA ALA A 163 -4.18 1.90 -14.88
C ALA A 163 -3.41 2.00 -16.22
N LYS A 164 -3.68 1.09 -17.16
CA LYS A 164 -3.16 1.16 -18.53
C LYS A 164 -4.02 2.03 -19.43
#